data_AF-A0A420VE95-F1
#
_entry.id   AF-A0A420VE95-F1
#
_cell.length_a   1.000
_cell.length_b   1.000
_cell.length_c   1.000
_cell.angle_alpha   90.00
_cell.angle_beta   90.00
_cell.angle_gamma   90.00
#
_symmetry.space_group_name_H-M   'P 1'
#
loop_
_entity.id
_entity.type
_entity.pdbx_description
1 polymer ?
#
loop_
_entity_poly.entity_id
_entity_poly.type
_entity_poly.pdbx_seq_one_letter_code
_entity_poly.pdbx_strand_id
1 'polypeptide(L)' 'MRKVKFTLSLGLCKREEVITFDDDITDEEIQEEYEQWQVEQLDGGWEEVD' A
#
# COMPACT_ATOMS: atom_id res chain seq x y z
N MET A 1 17.67 -1.87 9.30
CA MET A 1 16.39 -1.45 8.70
C MET A 1 15.83 -2.58 7.84
N ARG A 2 14.54 -2.88 7.98
CA ARG A 2 13.82 -3.91 7.21
C ARG A 2 13.13 -3.27 6.00
N LYS A 3 13.22 -3.87 4.82
CA LYS A 3 12.55 -3.39 3.60
C LYS A 3 11.43 -4.34 3.21
N VAL A 4 10.24 -3.80 2.99
CA VAL A 4 9.05 -4.56 2.58
C VAL A 4 8.49 -3.93 1.32
N LYS A 5 8.11 -4.78 0.35
CA LYS A 5 7.46 -4.33 -0.88
C LYS A 5 5.97 -4.57 -0.76
N PHE A 6 5.20 -3.49 -0.76
CA PHE A 6 3.74 -3.55 -0.89
C PHE A 6 3.38 -3.72 -2.36
N THR A 7 2.38 -4.55 -2.63
CA THR A 7 1.92 -4.85 -3.98
C THR A 7 0.42 -5.03 -3.96
N LEU A 8 -0.30 -4.16 -4.67
CA LEU A 8 -1.75 -4.22 -4.82
C LEU A 8 -2.10 -4.42 -6.29
N SER A 9 -2.88 -5.45 -6.57
CA SER A 9 -3.38 -5.72 -7.92
C SER A 9 -4.82 -5.22 -8.05
N LEU A 10 -5.06 -4.36 -9.05
CA LEU A 10 -6.34 -3.74 -9.37
C LEU A 10 -6.80 -4.21 -10.76
N GLY A 11 -7.25 -5.46 -10.84
CA GLY A 11 -7.59 -6.10 -12.11
C GLY A 11 -6.37 -6.23 -13.03
N LEU A 12 -6.35 -5.45 -14.12
CA LEU A 12 -5.22 -5.42 -15.07
C LEU A 12 -4.10 -4.45 -14.66
N CYS A 13 -4.32 -3.62 -13.64
CA CYS A 13 -3.36 -2.66 -13.13
C CYS A 13 -2.66 -3.20 -11.88
N LYS A 14 -1.44 -2.75 -11.61
CA LYS A 14 -0.72 -3.02 -10.36
C LYS A 14 -0.12 -1.75 -9.79
N ARG A 15 -0.17 -1.62 -8.46
CA ARG A 15 0.51 -0.60 -7.67
C ARG A 15 1.55 -1.29 -6.81
N GLU A 16 2.76 -0.75 -6.77
CA GLU A 16 3.88 -1.33 -6.04
C GLU A 16 4.66 -0.20 -5.35
N GLU A 17 5.00 -0.39 -4.08
CA GLU A 17 5.79 0.57 -3.31
C GLU A 17 6.74 -0.18 -2.36
N VAL A 18 7.94 0.36 -2.13
CA VAL A 18 8.91 -0.22 -1.20
C VAL A 18 9.00 0.69 0.01
N ILE A 19 8.56 0.19 1.16
CA ILE A 19 8.61 0.90 2.44
C ILE A 19 9.77 0.35 3.26
N THR A 20 10.47 1.25 3.93
CA THR A 20 11.58 0.92 4.83
C THR A 20 11.11 1.16 6.25
N PHE A 21 11.22 0.12 7.07
CA PHE A 21 10.86 0.11 8.47
C PHE A 21 12.11 -0.04 9.35
N ASP A 22 11.96 0.27 10.64
CA ASP A 22 12.94 -0.09 11.65
C ASP A 22 13.09 -1.61 11.78
N ASP A 23 14.18 -2.07 12.40
CA ASP A 23 14.48 -3.51 12.53
C ASP A 23 13.60 -4.23 13.56
N ASP A 24 12.99 -3.50 14.48
CA ASP A 24 12.10 -3.99 15.53
C ASP A 24 10.62 -4.02 15.12
N ILE A 25 10.30 -3.60 13.90
CA ILE A 25 8.94 -3.64 13.36
C ILE A 25 8.37 -5.07 13.40
N THR A 26 7.13 -5.18 13.87
CA THR A 26 6.37 -6.43 13.89
C THR A 26 5.64 -6.65 12.57
N ASP A 27 5.25 -7.90 12.31
CA ASP A 27 4.43 -8.21 11.14
C ASP A 27 3.00 -7.63 11.25
N GLU A 28 2.49 -7.41 12.46
CA GLU A 28 1.20 -6.75 12.71
C GLU A 28 1.26 -5.26 12.30
N GLU A 29 2.31 -4.54 12.69
CA GLU A 29 2.50 -3.14 12.29
C GLU A 29 2.71 -3.00 10.77
N ILE A 30 3.42 -3.94 10.13
CA ILE A 30 3.54 -3.96 8.66
C ILE A 30 2.18 -4.18 8.00
N GLN A 31 1.32 -5.03 8.58
CA GLN A 31 -0.02 -5.30 8.06
C GLN A 31 -0.93 -4.07 8.20
N GLU A 32 -0.90 -3.37 9.34
CA GLU A 32 -1.66 -2.14 9.54
C GLU A 32 -1.26 -1.04 8.54
N GLU A 33 0.04 -0.87 8.30
CA GLU A 33 0.57 0.07 7.31
C GLU A 33 0.12 -0.33 5.89
N TYR A 34 0.14 -1.62 5.56
CA TYR A 34 -0.33 -2.12 4.27
C TYR A 34 -1.83 -1.85 4.05
N GLU A 35 -2.66 -2.03 5.07
CA GLU A 35 -4.11 -1.75 4.99
C GLU A 35 -4.40 -0.27 4.76
N GLN A 36 -3.70 0.63 5.44
CA GLN A 36 -3.80 2.07 5.22
C GLN A 36 -3.38 2.44 3.80
N TRP A 37 -2.20 1.98 3.38
CA TRP A 37 -1.69 2.20 2.02
C TRP A 37 -2.66 1.69 0.96
N GLN A 38 -3.25 0.50 1.15
CA GLN A 38 -4.23 -0.07 0.23
C GLN A 38 -5.45 0.85 0.06
N VAL A 39 -5.96 1.44 1.15
CA VAL A 39 -7.08 2.39 1.08
C VAL A 39 -6.69 3.64 0.30
N GLU A 40 -5.51 4.21 0.55
CA GLU A 40 -5.02 5.38 -0.19
C GLU A 40 -4.88 5.12 -1.70
N GLN A 41 -4.41 3.93 -2.09
CA GLN A 41 -4.32 3.54 -3.51
C GLN A 41 -5.69 3.35 -4.17
N LEU A 42 -6.73 3.09 -3.38
CA LEU A 42 -8.11 2.85 -3.83
C LEU A 42 -8.99 4.10 -3.76
N ASP A 43 -8.59 5.13 -3.01
CA ASP A 43 -9.35 6.38 -2.82
C ASP A 43 -9.22 7.35 -4.01
N GLY A 44 -9.22 6.81 -5.23
CA GLY A 44 -9.20 7.58 -6.48
C GLY A 44 -10.51 8.31 -6.81
N GLY A 45 -11.56 8.12 -6.00
CA GLY A 45 -12.84 8.80 -6.14
C GLY A 45 -13.56 8.54 -7.47
N TRP A 46 -14.37 9.51 -7.88
CA TRP A 46 -15.04 9.56 -9.16
C TRP A 46 -14.99 11.00 -9.69
N GLU A 47 -14.90 11.17 -11.00
CA GLU A 47 -14.94 12.47 -11.66
C GLU A 47 -16.10 12.53 -12.68
N GLU A 48 -16.71 13.70 -12.82
CA GLU A 48 -17.64 13.99 -13.92
C GLU A 48 -16.82 14.42 -15.14
N VAL A 49 -17.07 13.80 -16.30
CA VAL A 49 -16.38 14.08 -17.57
C VAL A 49 -17.44 14.52 -18.59
N ASP A 50 -17.18 15.65 -19.25
CA ASP A 50 -18.04 16.28 -20.28
C ASP A 50 -17.98 15.54 -21.63
#